data_AF-A0A8T5R405-F1
#
_entry.id   AF-A0A8T5R405-F1
#
_cell.length_a   1.000
_cell.length_b   1.000
_cell.length_c   1.000
_cell.angle_alpha   90.00
_cell.angle_beta   90.00
_cell.angle_gamma   90.00
#
_symmetry.space_group_name_H-M   'P 1'
#
loop_
_entity.id
_entity.type
_entity.pdbx_description
1 polymer ?
#
loop_
_entity_poly.entity_id
_entity_poly.type
_entity_poly.pdbx_seq_one_letter_code
_entity_poly.pdbx_strand_id
1 'polypeptide(L)'
;MKQKNEEVHDKYYEGFLQLRNCEKEIYDFVYNEFDQNGIYIADQKQQKNGVDFKVSSNKFLLKLGDDLSKKYSGVKKISRKLFSQDSDTGKPIYRMTVKFEQLPFRVGDTIEHRGDEVKVQSISGDKINVKDLKTGKRFFIKK
;
A
#
# COMPACT_ATOMS: atom_id res chain seq x y z
N MET A 1 28.79 21.94 -23.81
CA MET A 1 28.55 20.52 -24.13
C MET A 1 27.09 20.23 -23.83
N LYS A 2 26.33 19.84 -24.87
CA LYS A 2 24.86 19.80 -24.86
C LYS A 2 24.33 18.47 -24.32
N GLN A 3 23.40 18.60 -23.37
CA GLN A 3 22.26 17.75 -22.98
C GLN A 3 22.36 16.22 -23.08
N LYS A 4 22.23 15.62 -21.89
CA LYS A 4 21.96 14.22 -21.56
C LYS A 4 20.59 13.81 -22.13
N ASN A 5 20.58 13.08 -23.24
CA ASN A 5 19.41 12.31 -23.66
C ASN A 5 19.52 10.91 -23.03
N GLU A 6 19.07 10.76 -21.79
CA GLU A 6 18.65 9.45 -21.30
C GLU A 6 17.20 9.29 -21.75
N GLU A 7 17.00 8.51 -22.80
CA GLU A 7 15.70 8.01 -23.20
C GLU A 7 15.01 7.47 -21.95
N VAL A 8 13.96 8.17 -21.50
CA VAL A 8 13.05 7.64 -20.50
C VAL A 8 12.41 6.43 -21.15
N HIS A 9 13.02 5.26 -20.97
CA HIS A 9 12.47 4.01 -21.46
C HIS A 9 11.01 3.94 -21.00
N ASP A 10 10.09 3.62 -21.90
CA ASP A 10 8.65 3.42 -21.64
C ASP A 10 8.34 2.47 -20.48
N LYS A 11 9.36 1.79 -19.93
CA LYS A 11 9.31 0.85 -18.81
C LYS A 11 9.86 1.41 -17.49
N TYR A 12 10.23 2.69 -17.38
CA TYR A 12 10.79 3.25 -16.15
C TYR A 12 9.78 3.25 -15.01
N TYR A 13 10.20 2.76 -13.84
CA TYR A 13 9.42 2.82 -12.60
C TYR A 13 10.32 2.89 -11.37
N GLU A 14 9.82 3.58 -10.34
CA GLU A 14 10.49 3.76 -9.07
C GLU A 14 10.01 2.77 -8.00
N GLY A 15 8.76 2.31 -8.10
CA GLY A 15 8.20 1.41 -7.11
C GLY A 15 6.95 0.68 -7.56
N PHE A 16 6.37 -0.08 -6.63
CA PHE A 16 5.20 -0.90 -6.82
C PHE A 16 4.07 -0.46 -5.89
N LEU A 17 2.86 -0.32 -6.43
CA LEU A 17 1.63 -0.37 -5.63
C LEU A 17 1.04 -1.77 -5.75
N GLN A 18 0.74 -2.41 -4.63
CA GLN A 18 0.12 -3.73 -4.59
C GLN A 18 -1.21 -3.65 -3.84
N LEU A 19 -2.33 -3.79 -4.56
CA LEU A 19 -3.66 -3.82 -3.97
C LEU A 19 -4.12 -5.26 -3.80
N ARG A 20 -4.63 -5.62 -2.63
CA ARG A 20 -5.08 -6.99 -2.29
C ARG A 20 -6.45 -7.00 -1.64
N ASN A 21 -7.29 -7.95 -2.07
CA ASN A 21 -8.66 -8.17 -1.60
C ASN A 21 -9.51 -6.89 -1.61
N CYS A 22 -9.24 -5.99 -2.55
CA CYS A 22 -9.88 -4.68 -2.60
C CYS A 22 -11.22 -4.74 -3.34
N GLU A 23 -12.17 -3.95 -2.88
CA GLU A 23 -13.42 -3.67 -3.58
C GLU A 23 -13.19 -2.69 -4.74
N LYS A 24 -14.14 -2.67 -5.70
CA LYS A 24 -14.06 -1.83 -6.90
C LYS A 24 -13.81 -0.35 -6.58
N GLU A 25 -14.45 0.19 -5.54
CA GLU A 25 -14.32 1.58 -5.12
C GLU A 25 -12.85 1.98 -4.82
N ILE A 26 -12.07 1.07 -4.25
CA ILE A 26 -10.66 1.32 -3.95
C ILE A 26 -9.83 1.39 -5.23
N TYR A 27 -10.12 0.53 -6.21
CA TYR A 27 -9.48 0.61 -7.52
C TYR A 27 -9.83 1.93 -8.21
N ASP A 28 -11.11 2.30 -8.25
CA ASP A 28 -11.58 3.55 -8.85
C ASP A 28 -10.91 4.77 -8.20
N PHE A 29 -10.78 4.77 -6.86
CA PHE A 29 -10.04 5.79 -6.13
C PHE A 29 -8.57 5.87 -6.55
N VAL A 30 -7.89 4.73 -6.63
CA VAL A 30 -6.47 4.68 -7.03
C VAL A 30 -6.27 5.17 -8.46
N TYR A 31 -7.12 4.77 -9.40
CA TYR A 31 -7.06 5.26 -10.78
C TYR A 31 -7.27 6.77 -10.86
N ASN A 32 -8.25 7.31 -10.12
CA ASN A 32 -8.46 8.74 -10.03
C ASN A 32 -7.24 9.47 -9.44
N GLU A 33 -6.63 8.95 -8.38
CA GLU A 33 -5.41 9.54 -7.80
C GLU A 33 -4.24 9.53 -8.80
N PHE A 34 -4.10 8.48 -9.61
CA PHE A 34 -3.07 8.46 -10.66
C PHE A 34 -3.31 9.55 -11.71
N ASP A 35 -4.54 9.68 -12.20
CA ASP A 35 -4.93 10.67 -13.21
C ASP A 35 -4.74 12.11 -12.70
N GLN A 36 -5.31 12.43 -11.53
CA GLN A 36 -5.28 13.78 -10.95
C GLN A 36 -3.87 14.27 -10.61
N ASN A 37 -2.93 13.35 -10.33
CA ASN A 37 -1.56 13.70 -10.00
C ASN A 37 -0.59 13.49 -11.19
N GLY A 38 -1.09 13.16 -12.39
CA GLY A 38 -0.28 12.94 -13.59
C GLY A 38 0.75 11.82 -13.43
N ILE A 39 0.40 10.74 -12.71
CA ILE A 39 1.31 9.66 -12.37
C ILE A 39 1.38 8.63 -13.50
N TYR A 40 2.59 8.38 -13.99
CA TYR A 40 2.82 7.37 -15.02
C TYR A 40 2.83 5.94 -14.42
N ILE A 41 2.05 5.06 -15.06
CA ILE A 41 1.97 3.62 -14.75
C ILE A 41 2.70 2.87 -15.86
N ALA A 42 3.89 2.35 -15.56
CA ALA A 42 4.72 1.65 -16.55
C ALA A 42 4.20 0.25 -16.89
N ASP A 43 3.46 -0.38 -15.98
CA ASP A 43 2.89 -1.71 -16.15
C ASP A 43 1.81 -1.97 -15.10
N GLN A 44 0.81 -2.78 -15.47
CA GLN A 44 -0.22 -3.27 -14.57
C GLN A 44 -0.36 -4.78 -14.73
N LYS A 45 -0.23 -5.52 -13.61
CA LYS A 45 -0.32 -6.97 -13.60
C LYS A 45 -1.43 -7.47 -12.67
N GLN A 46 -2.41 -8.16 -13.23
CA GLN A 46 -3.45 -8.83 -12.47
C GLN A 46 -2.87 -9.97 -11.62
N GLN A 47 -3.36 -10.09 -10.39
CA GLN A 47 -3.08 -11.16 -9.43
C GLN A 47 -4.39 -11.87 -9.06
N LYS A 48 -4.29 -13.09 -8.51
CA LYS A 48 -5.46 -13.87 -8.07
C LYS A 48 -6.35 -13.11 -7.08
N ASN A 49 -5.75 -12.26 -6.25
CA ASN A 49 -6.45 -11.51 -5.21
C ASN A 49 -6.21 -10.00 -5.30
N GLY A 50 -5.90 -9.48 -6.49
CA GLY A 50 -5.79 -8.03 -6.70
C GLY A 50 -4.89 -7.64 -7.85
N VAL A 51 -4.18 -6.51 -7.74
CA VAL A 51 -3.42 -5.92 -8.85
C VAL A 51 -2.10 -5.34 -8.36
N ASP A 52 -1.06 -5.47 -9.18
CA ASP A 52 0.23 -4.80 -9.01
C ASP A 52 0.44 -3.74 -10.09
N PHE A 53 0.82 -2.53 -9.67
CA PHE A 53 1.16 -1.43 -10.57
C PHE A 53 2.64 -1.10 -10.43
N LYS A 54 3.33 -0.90 -11.56
CA LYS A 54 4.66 -0.28 -11.59
C LYS A 54 4.49 1.22 -11.77
N VAL A 55 4.96 2.00 -10.79
CA VAL A 55 4.67 3.43 -10.67
C VAL A 55 5.96 4.24 -10.72
N SER A 56 5.92 5.38 -11.41
CA SER A 56 7.08 6.24 -11.64
C SER A 56 7.49 7.13 -10.46
N SER A 57 6.74 7.15 -9.36
CA SER A 57 7.02 8.05 -8.22
C SER A 57 6.88 7.36 -6.86
N ASN A 58 8.00 7.23 -6.14
CA ASN A 58 8.03 6.76 -4.76
C ASN A 58 7.31 7.70 -3.80
N LYS A 59 7.49 9.02 -3.95
CA LYS A 59 6.83 10.02 -3.09
C LYS A 59 5.31 9.89 -3.17
N PHE A 60 4.78 9.74 -4.39
CA PHE A 60 3.36 9.52 -4.60
C PHE A 60 2.87 8.20 -3.98
N LEU A 61 3.60 7.10 -4.17
CA LEU A 61 3.25 5.80 -3.58
C LEU A 61 3.09 5.86 -2.05
N LEU A 62 3.98 6.57 -1.35
CA LEU A 62 3.89 6.73 0.11
C LEU A 62 2.61 7.46 0.51
N LYS A 63 2.36 8.60 -0.13
CA LYS A 63 1.16 9.42 0.11
C LYS A 63 -0.11 8.59 -0.17
N LEU A 64 -0.18 7.95 -1.33
CA LEU A 64 -1.33 7.13 -1.71
C LEU A 64 -1.57 5.98 -0.72
N GLY A 65 -0.50 5.33 -0.26
CA GLY A 65 -0.60 4.32 0.80
C GLY A 65 -1.19 4.87 2.10
N ASP A 66 -0.75 6.06 2.54
CA ASP A 66 -1.31 6.74 3.71
C ASP A 66 -2.79 7.05 3.52
N ASP A 67 -3.17 7.62 2.38
CA ASP A 67 -4.54 8.01 2.08
C ASP A 67 -5.47 6.80 2.03
N LEU A 68 -5.03 5.69 1.42
CA LEU A 68 -5.74 4.41 1.44
C LEU A 68 -6.00 3.92 2.86
N SER A 69 -4.98 3.93 3.73
CA SER A 69 -5.11 3.46 5.12
C SER A 69 -5.95 4.35 6.02
N LYS A 70 -6.10 5.64 5.69
CA LYS A 70 -6.97 6.59 6.40
C LYS A 70 -8.42 6.47 5.95
N LYS A 71 -8.65 6.26 4.65
CA LYS A 71 -9.99 6.26 4.06
C LYS A 71 -10.67 4.89 4.13
N TYR A 72 -9.91 3.81 4.01
CA TYR A 72 -10.45 2.46 3.92
C TYR A 72 -9.92 1.55 5.03
N SER A 73 -10.74 0.60 5.45
CA SER A 73 -10.32 -0.41 6.43
C SER A 73 -9.34 -1.38 5.79
N GLY A 74 -8.05 -1.20 6.06
CA GLY A 74 -7.01 -2.02 5.47
C GLY A 74 -5.65 -1.85 6.12
N VAL A 75 -4.74 -2.75 5.74
CA VAL A 75 -3.38 -2.83 6.26
C VAL A 75 -2.42 -2.37 5.18
N LYS A 76 -1.63 -1.33 5.51
CA LYS A 76 -0.52 -0.84 4.68
C LYS A 76 0.79 -1.46 5.14
N LYS A 77 1.55 -2.04 4.20
CA LYS A 77 2.92 -2.53 4.42
C LYS A 77 3.86 -1.88 3.40
N ILE A 78 4.98 -1.36 3.88
CA ILE A 78 6.01 -0.74 3.03
C ILE A 78 7.27 -1.60 3.10
N SER A 79 7.86 -1.90 1.95
CA SER A 79 9.18 -2.54 1.87
C SER A 79 10.04 -1.84 0.82
N ARG A 80 11.36 -2.02 0.92
CA ARG A 80 12.35 -1.42 0.01
C ARG A 80 13.34 -2.49 -0.41
N LYS A 81 13.68 -2.50 -1.69
CA LYS A 81 14.73 -3.36 -2.26
C LYS A 81 15.80 -2.48 -2.89
N LEU A 82 17.07 -2.72 -2.58
CA LEU A 82 18.17 -2.05 -3.26
C LEU A 82 18.11 -2.42 -4.74
N PHE A 83 18.04 -1.41 -5.60
CA PHE A 83 17.95 -1.58 -7.04
C PHE A 83 19.29 -1.30 -7.71
N SER A 84 19.90 -0.17 -7.38
CA SER A 84 21.18 0.25 -7.93
C SER A 84 21.89 1.16 -6.94
N GLN A 85 23.04 1.69 -7.34
CA GLN A 85 23.78 2.72 -6.67
C GLN A 85 24.00 3.86 -7.65
N ASP A 86 23.85 5.09 -7.20
CA ASP A 86 24.15 6.28 -7.97
C ASP A 86 25.66 6.30 -8.28
N SER A 87 26.01 6.38 -9.57
CA SER A 87 27.40 6.26 -10.04
C SER A 87 28.31 7.37 -9.53
N ASP A 88 27.74 8.55 -9.29
CA ASP A 88 28.50 9.77 -9.02
C ASP A 88 28.65 9.99 -7.50
N THR A 89 27.57 9.73 -6.75
CA THR A 89 27.51 9.97 -5.30
C THR A 89 27.66 8.71 -4.46
N GLY A 90 27.61 7.53 -5.09
CA GLY A 90 27.62 6.25 -4.39
C GLY A 90 26.37 5.98 -3.53
N LYS A 91 25.32 6.78 -3.66
CA LYS A 91 24.11 6.65 -2.84
C LYS A 91 23.26 5.47 -3.31
N PRO A 92 22.73 4.64 -2.40
CA PRO A 92 21.87 3.52 -2.78
C PRO A 92 20.52 4.00 -3.33
N ILE A 93 20.14 3.48 -4.49
CA ILE A 93 18.85 3.71 -5.15
C ILE A 93 17.95 2.51 -4.84
N TYR A 94 16.81 2.77 -4.22
CA TYR A 94 15.85 1.73 -3.83
C TYR A 94 14.62 1.74 -4.72
N ARG A 95 14.10 0.55 -5.01
CA ARG A 95 12.72 0.37 -5.43
C ARG A 95 11.85 0.10 -4.21
N MET A 96 10.75 0.83 -4.10
CA MET A 96 9.83 0.70 -2.97
C MET A 96 8.60 -0.12 -3.36
N THR A 97 8.04 -0.86 -2.41
CA THR A 97 6.75 -1.51 -2.56
C THR A 97 5.82 -0.98 -1.47
N VAL A 98 4.68 -0.45 -1.89
CA VAL A 98 3.56 -0.11 -1.02
C VAL A 98 2.47 -1.15 -1.27
N LYS A 99 2.26 -2.02 -0.29
CA LYS A 99 1.18 -3.00 -0.30
C LYS A 99 0.03 -2.49 0.55
N PHE A 100 -1.17 -2.50 -0.01
CA PHE A 100 -2.41 -2.28 0.70
C PHE A 100 -3.31 -3.51 0.58
N GLU A 101 -3.80 -4.00 1.72
CA GLU A 101 -4.72 -5.14 1.79
C GLU A 101 -5.97 -4.70 2.54
N GLN A 102 -7.12 -4.69 1.87
CA GLN A 102 -8.39 -4.38 2.50
C GLN A 102 -8.77 -5.51 3.47
N LEU A 103 -9.27 -5.13 4.64
CA LEU A 103 -9.77 -6.07 5.65
C LEU A 103 -11.27 -6.32 5.42
N PRO A 104 -11.77 -7.54 5.70
CA PRO A 104 -13.19 -7.88 5.54
C PRO A 104 -14.10 -7.32 6.65
N PHE A 105 -13.56 -6.42 7.49
CA PHE A 105 -14.25 -5.78 8.60
C PHE A 105 -13.74 -4.35 8.76
N ARG A 106 -14.49 -3.53 9.48
CA ARG A 106 -14.21 -2.11 9.76
C ARG A 106 -14.04 -1.88 11.25
N VAL A 107 -13.58 -0.68 11.60
CA VAL A 107 -13.54 -0.23 12.99
C VAL A 107 -14.98 -0.17 13.52
N GLY A 108 -15.20 -0.74 14.70
CA GLY A 108 -16.51 -0.87 15.32
C GLY A 108 -17.15 -2.24 15.18
N ASP A 109 -16.72 -3.05 14.21
CA ASP A 109 -17.26 -4.39 13.98
C ASP A 109 -16.84 -5.36 15.09
N THR A 110 -17.68 -6.37 15.33
CA THR A 110 -17.35 -7.54 16.15
C THR A 110 -16.84 -8.64 15.25
N ILE A 111 -15.68 -9.20 15.56
CA ILE A 111 -15.06 -10.31 14.83
C ILE A 111 -14.74 -11.46 15.79
N GLU A 112 -14.69 -12.67 15.27
CA GLU A 112 -14.22 -13.83 16.03
C GLU A 112 -12.68 -13.92 15.99
N HIS A 113 -12.07 -14.09 17.16
CA HIS A 113 -10.65 -14.35 17.29
C HIS A 113 -10.40 -15.45 18.33
N ARG A 114 -9.90 -16.61 17.87
CA ARG A 114 -9.58 -17.78 18.71
C ARG A 114 -10.77 -18.27 19.55
N GLY A 115 -11.99 -18.20 19.00
CA GLY A 115 -13.23 -18.62 19.68
C GLY A 115 -13.85 -17.55 20.59
N ASP A 116 -13.24 -16.37 20.71
CA ASP A 116 -13.81 -15.23 21.44
C ASP A 116 -14.26 -14.13 20.49
N GLU A 117 -15.38 -13.48 20.84
CA GLU A 117 -15.85 -12.29 20.14
C GLU A 117 -15.08 -11.06 20.63
N VAL A 118 -14.50 -10.32 19.69
CA VAL A 118 -13.73 -9.13 19.97
C VAL A 118 -14.22 -7.97 19.11
N LYS A 119 -14.29 -6.77 19.69
CA LYS A 119 -14.68 -5.55 18.98
C LYS A 119 -13.46 -4.81 18.44
N VAL A 120 -13.42 -4.53 17.15
CA VAL A 120 -12.37 -3.75 16.49
C VAL A 120 -12.42 -2.31 16.97
N GLN A 121 -11.34 -1.82 17.56
CA GLN A 121 -11.22 -0.46 18.10
C GLN A 121 -10.48 0.47 17.15
N SER A 122 -9.39 0.00 16.54
CA SER A 122 -8.64 0.78 15.56
C SER A 122 -7.71 -0.13 14.75
N ILE A 123 -7.28 0.36 13.59
CA ILE A 123 -6.31 -0.30 12.72
C ILE A 123 -5.12 0.65 12.58
N SER A 124 -3.91 0.16 12.84
CA SER A 124 -2.69 0.98 12.82
C SER A 124 -1.55 0.18 12.21
N GLY A 125 -1.26 0.44 10.93
CA GLY A 125 -0.29 -0.36 10.17
C GLY A 125 -0.77 -1.81 10.05
N ASP A 126 0.02 -2.75 10.59
CA ASP A 126 -0.28 -4.18 10.63
C ASP A 126 -0.94 -4.66 11.93
N LYS A 127 -1.23 -3.74 12.85
CA LYS A 127 -1.86 -4.03 14.15
C LYS A 127 -3.34 -3.65 14.12
N ILE A 128 -4.19 -4.61 14.48
CA ILE A 128 -5.61 -4.41 14.68
C ILE A 128 -5.86 -4.42 16.19
N ASN A 129 -6.17 -3.26 16.76
CA ASN A 129 -6.47 -3.13 18.19
C ASN A 129 -7.91 -3.58 18.42
N VAL A 130 -8.10 -4.50 19.37
CA VAL A 130 -9.40 -5.10 19.67
C VAL A 130 -9.67 -5.06 21.18
N LYS A 131 -10.96 -5.14 21.52
CA LYS A 131 -11.43 -5.30 22.89
C LYS A 131 -12.23 -6.60 22.97
N ASP A 132 -11.80 -7.50 23.85
CA ASP A 132 -12.55 -8.70 24.21
C ASP A 132 -13.91 -8.32 24.81
N LEU A 133 -14.99 -8.88 24.27
CA LEU A 133 -16.35 -8.57 24.73
C LEU A 133 -16.73 -9.27 26.04
N LYS A 134 -16.11 -10.42 26.36
CA LYS A 134 -16.34 -11.17 27.61
C LYS A 134 -15.55 -10.58 28.76
N THR A 135 -14.25 -10.35 28.56
CA THR A 135 -13.32 -9.93 29.63
C THR A 135 -13.08 -8.43 29.69
N GLY A 136 -13.44 -7.69 28.63
CA GLY A 136 -13.16 -6.27 28.50
C GLY A 136 -11.69 -5.93 28.22
N LYS A 137 -10.79 -6.92 28.19
CA LYS A 137 -9.35 -6.73 27.96
C LYS A 137 -9.08 -6.21 26.55
N ARG A 138 -8.06 -5.36 26.44
CA ARG A 138 -7.59 -4.81 25.15
C ARG A 138 -6.28 -5.48 24.76
N PHE A 139 -6.18 -5.86 23.49
CA PHE A 139 -4.95 -6.40 22.91
C PHE A 139 -4.92 -6.10 21.41
N PHE A 140 -3.83 -6.48 20.73
CA PHE A 140 -3.71 -6.31 19.28
C PHE A 140 -3.55 -7.66 18.59
N ILE A 141 -4.12 -7.76 17.39
CA ILE A 141 -3.93 -8.87 16.46
C ILE A 141 -2.98 -8.36 15.36
N LYS A 142 -1.97 -9.16 15.02
CA LYS A 142 -1.04 -8.83 13.93
C LYS A 142 -1.50 -9.51 12.63
N LYS A 143 -1.51 -8.75 11.53
CA LYS A 143 -1.88 -9.21 10.17
C LYS A 143 -0.64 -9.37 9.28
#